data_AF-A0A1A8XB38-F1
#
_entry.id   AF-A0A1A8XB38-F1
#
_cell.length_a   1.000
_cell.length_b   1.000
_cell.length_c   1.000
_cell.angle_alpha   90.00
_cell.angle_beta   90.00
_cell.angle_gamma   90.00
#
_symmetry.space_group_name_H-M   'P 1'
#
loop_
_entity.id
_entity.type
_entity.pdbx_description
1 polymer ?
#
loop_
_entity_poly.entity_id
_entity_poly.type
_entity_poly.pdbx_seq_one_letter_code
_entity_poly.pdbx_strand_id
1 'polypeptide(L)'
;MPLEIQTIYNAAYSNCIFKNKLDSYKNNGELENNDICSKFTSNHLISQSNEQMICKAVILFFRDLKDQKYKYGDTTDDDTTDDDITYDDITYRDSGCKYLFYWLYTHVKNDEQAYKNTLTLYKQLYGIYDEQHDDSGIFNKYIDVMNEHTIEKLVKLTNLYNSLDKFFTENENKKEKEVCKGDFIDLYNYYIYECRNGYDYDFCDELKNFRKKYNSFIKYAMKCEEKYLLPPVEGFNIVGTTVIPFSLISVTSLILPILYKFTALGPWMRRLIGKNKNIWQNINEETNNSLNTYEIGEDNFNMGDYNIAYNSS
;
A
#
# COMPACT_ATOMS: atom_id res chain seq x y z
N MET A 1 0.65 15.29 -2.15
CA MET A 1 0.23 13.97 -2.69
C MET A 1 -0.66 13.33 -1.64
N PRO A 2 -1.85 12.81 -1.98
CA PRO A 2 -2.70 12.12 -1.01
C PRO A 2 -2.07 10.77 -0.62
N LEU A 3 -2.30 10.36 0.62
CA LEU A 3 -2.00 9.00 1.10
C LEU A 3 -2.94 8.02 0.39
N GLU A 4 -2.41 6.90 -0.13
CA GLU A 4 -3.22 5.93 -0.87
C GLU A 4 -3.52 4.67 -0.07
N ILE A 5 -2.53 4.11 0.60
CA ILE A 5 -2.70 2.92 1.43
C ILE A 5 -2.71 3.37 2.89
N GLN A 6 -3.82 3.18 3.59
CA GLN A 6 -3.87 3.42 5.02
C GLN A 6 -3.14 2.30 5.76
N THR A 7 -2.27 2.66 6.70
CA THR A 7 -1.50 1.75 7.54
C THR A 7 -1.56 2.21 8.99
N ILE A 8 -1.22 1.36 9.95
CA ILE A 8 -0.99 1.84 11.33
C ILE A 8 0.17 2.85 11.43
N TYR A 9 0.96 3.03 10.37
CA TYR A 9 2.12 3.93 10.31
C TYR A 9 1.83 5.25 9.59
N ASN A 10 0.56 5.61 9.34
CA ASN A 10 0.15 6.88 8.71
C ASN A 10 0.78 8.14 9.33
N ALA A 11 1.11 8.08 10.62
CA ALA A 11 1.83 9.14 11.33
C ALA A 11 3.20 9.48 10.70
N ALA A 12 3.89 8.49 10.12
CA ALA A 12 5.18 8.67 9.45
C ALA A 12 5.01 9.46 8.14
N TYR A 13 3.97 9.16 7.35
CA TYR A 13 3.67 9.87 6.11
C TYR A 13 3.30 11.34 6.36
N SER A 14 2.48 11.58 7.39
CA SER A 14 1.95 12.90 7.75
C SER A 14 2.81 13.63 8.79
N ASN A 15 4.06 13.21 8.98
CA ASN A 15 4.93 13.64 10.08
C ASN A 15 5.11 15.16 10.15
N CYS A 16 5.16 15.85 9.00
CA CYS A 16 5.46 17.27 8.91
C CYS A 16 4.38 18.15 9.55
N ILE A 17 3.12 17.71 9.48
CA ILE A 17 1.98 18.42 10.07
C ILE A 17 2.14 18.48 11.59
N PHE A 18 2.45 17.34 12.20
CA PHE A 18 2.60 17.24 13.65
C PHE A 18 3.91 17.83 14.14
N LYS A 19 5.00 17.68 13.37
CA LYS A 19 6.31 18.28 13.65
C LYS A 19 6.20 19.78 13.87
N ASN A 20 5.61 20.49 12.90
CA ASN A 20 5.52 21.94 12.94
C ASN A 20 4.71 22.44 14.16
N LYS A 21 3.65 21.72 14.53
CA LYS A 21 2.85 22.01 15.72
C LYS A 21 3.66 21.84 17.01
N LEU A 22 4.28 20.67 17.18
CA LEU A 22 5.07 20.37 18.39
C LEU A 22 6.26 21.30 18.56
N ASP A 23 6.98 21.60 17.47
CA ASP A 23 8.11 22.53 17.50
C ASP A 23 7.64 23.97 17.81
N SER A 24 6.47 24.38 17.30
CA SER A 24 5.84 25.65 17.67
C SER A 24 5.50 25.70 19.16
N TYR A 25 4.86 24.66 19.70
CA TYR A 25 4.50 24.61 21.12
C TYR A 25 5.71 24.56 22.05
N LYS A 26 6.77 23.86 21.66
CA LYS A 26 8.01 23.82 22.43
C LYS A 26 8.69 25.19 22.53
N ASN A 27 8.70 25.96 21.44
CA ASN A 27 9.43 27.22 21.37
C ASN A 27 8.60 28.43 21.84
N ASN A 28 7.31 28.44 21.52
CA ASN A 28 6.44 29.61 21.69
C ASN A 28 5.16 29.32 22.50
N GLY A 29 4.96 28.07 22.94
CA GLY A 29 3.73 27.67 23.61
C GLY A 29 3.59 28.27 25.00
N GLU A 30 2.45 28.91 25.24
CA GLU A 30 2.06 29.43 26.55
C GLU A 30 0.93 28.58 27.14
N LEU A 31 1.12 28.10 28.37
CA LEU A 31 0.07 27.45 29.15
C LEU A 31 -0.64 28.49 30.00
N GLU A 32 -1.98 28.42 30.05
CA GLU A 32 -2.80 29.24 30.94
C GLU A 32 -2.44 29.00 32.42
N ASN A 33 -2.06 27.76 32.76
CA ASN A 33 -1.53 27.39 34.06
C ASN A 33 -0.05 26.97 33.93
N ASN A 34 0.86 27.92 34.16
CA ASN A 34 2.30 27.70 34.05
C ASN A 34 2.87 26.68 35.06
N ASP A 35 2.11 26.33 36.10
CA ASP A 35 2.59 25.44 37.17
C ASP A 35 2.42 23.94 36.84
N ILE A 36 1.64 23.57 35.81
CA ILE A 36 1.38 22.16 35.46
C ILE A 36 2.68 21.39 35.24
N CYS A 37 3.62 21.99 34.51
CA CYS A 37 4.90 21.37 34.21
C CYS A 37 5.98 21.63 35.28
N SER A 38 5.74 22.52 36.24
CA SER A 38 6.77 23.00 37.19
C SER A 38 7.46 21.88 37.99
N LYS A 39 6.75 20.79 38.27
CA LYS A 39 7.25 19.62 39.02
C LYS A 39 7.72 18.47 38.12
N PHE A 40 7.53 18.58 36.80
CA PHE A 40 7.95 17.54 35.86
C PHE A 40 9.47 17.51 35.77
N THR A 41 10.03 16.31 35.98
CA THR A 41 11.45 16.00 35.83
C THR A 41 11.59 14.60 35.22
N SER A 42 12.60 14.38 34.37
CA SER A 42 12.80 13.07 33.75
C SER A 42 14.28 12.78 33.45
N ASN A 43 14.79 11.73 34.11
CA ASN A 43 16.16 11.25 33.90
C ASN A 43 16.38 10.61 32.51
N HIS A 44 15.33 10.41 31.71
CA HIS A 44 15.38 9.80 30.39
C HIS A 44 15.77 10.77 29.27
N LEU A 45 15.60 12.07 29.50
CA LEU A 45 15.85 13.10 28.50
C LEU A 45 17.35 13.34 28.29
N ILE A 46 17.75 13.75 27.09
CA ILE A 46 19.10 14.26 26.81
C ILE A 46 19.35 15.56 27.59
N SER A 47 20.61 15.83 27.97
CA SER A 47 20.95 17.00 28.79
C SER A 47 20.64 18.35 28.14
N GLN A 48 20.54 18.39 26.80
CA GLN A 48 20.21 19.59 26.03
C GLN A 48 18.69 19.87 25.99
N SER A 49 17.87 18.89 26.35
CA SER A 49 16.43 19.03 26.35
C SER A 49 15.97 19.82 27.57
N ASN A 50 15.16 20.86 27.34
CA ASN A 50 14.48 21.56 28.41
C ASN A 50 13.20 20.80 28.79
N GLU A 51 13.23 20.13 29.94
CA GLU A 51 12.13 19.29 30.44
C GLU A 51 10.81 20.05 30.52
N GLN A 52 10.86 21.32 30.96
CA GLN A 52 9.70 22.19 31.07
C GLN A 52 9.10 22.49 29.70
N MET A 53 9.94 22.84 28.72
CA MET A 53 9.46 23.11 27.35
C MET A 53 8.88 21.86 26.69
N ILE A 54 9.47 20.69 26.94
CA ILE A 54 8.93 19.41 26.45
C ILE A 54 7.57 19.14 27.07
N CYS A 55 7.45 19.23 28.39
CA CYS A 55 6.16 19.04 29.07
C CYS A 55 5.11 20.01 28.52
N LYS A 56 5.42 21.31 28.42
CA LYS A 56 4.50 22.32 27.87
C LYS A 56 4.04 21.97 26.46
N ALA A 57 4.97 21.58 25.58
CA ALA A 57 4.65 21.20 24.22
C ALA A 57 3.70 20.01 24.16
N VAL A 58 3.93 18.99 25.00
CA VAL A 58 3.09 17.79 25.07
C VAL A 58 1.68 18.11 25.58
N ILE A 59 1.56 18.89 26.66
CA ILE A 59 0.24 19.30 27.20
C ILE A 59 -0.56 20.09 26.16
N LEU A 60 0.07 21.07 25.50
CA LEU A 60 -0.57 21.84 24.45
C LEU A 60 -0.98 20.97 23.27
N PHE A 61 -0.13 20.02 22.89
CA PHE A 61 -0.42 19.11 21.79
C PHE A 61 -1.59 18.17 22.10
N PHE A 62 -1.69 17.64 23.32
CA PHE A 62 -2.86 16.84 23.71
C PHE A 62 -4.17 17.64 23.69
N ARG A 63 -4.14 18.89 24.18
CA ARG A 63 -5.28 19.82 24.05
C ARG A 63 -5.68 20.00 22.59
N ASP A 64 -4.70 20.22 21.72
CA ASP A 64 -4.90 20.32 20.26
C ASP A 64 -5.55 19.08 19.64
N LEU A 65 -5.08 17.89 20.02
CA LEU A 65 -5.64 16.63 19.54
C LEU A 65 -7.08 16.42 20.03
N LYS A 66 -7.40 16.91 21.24
CA LYS A 66 -8.74 16.85 21.83
C LYS A 66 -9.70 17.82 21.14
N ASP A 67 -9.27 19.06 20.96
CA ASP A 67 -10.10 20.17 20.46
C ASP A 67 -10.36 20.05 18.95
N GLN A 68 -9.53 19.31 18.22
CA GLN A 68 -9.81 18.99 16.82
C GLN A 68 -11.12 18.21 16.68
N LYS A 69 -12.08 18.88 16.03
CA LYS A 69 -13.40 18.39 15.64
C LYS A 69 -13.57 18.66 14.14
N TYR A 70 -13.89 17.65 13.35
CA TYR A 70 -14.27 17.85 11.95
C TYR A 70 -15.77 18.15 11.86
N LYS A 71 -16.14 19.20 11.11
CA LYS A 71 -17.51 19.39 10.62
C LYS A 71 -17.62 18.76 9.24
N TYR A 72 -18.49 17.77 9.09
CA TYR A 72 -18.84 17.21 7.78
C TYR A 72 -20.02 18.03 7.24
N GLY A 73 -19.82 18.81 6.17
CA GLY A 73 -20.93 19.58 5.56
C GLY A 73 -20.58 20.89 4.85
N ASP A 74 -19.44 20.98 4.16
CA ASP A 74 -19.26 22.02 3.12
C ASP A 74 -19.09 21.35 1.75
N THR A 75 -20.04 20.45 1.45
CA THR A 75 -20.43 20.20 0.06
C THR A 75 -21.69 21.01 -0.15
N THR A 76 -21.55 22.07 -0.93
CA THR A 76 -22.64 22.83 -1.54
C THR A 76 -23.69 21.88 -2.09
N ASP A 77 -24.80 21.69 -1.37
CA ASP A 77 -26.16 21.80 -1.89
C ASP A 77 -27.17 21.28 -0.84
N ASP A 78 -28.15 22.14 -0.63
CA ASP A 78 -29.52 21.89 -0.16
C ASP A 78 -29.83 21.81 1.34
N ASP A 79 -30.86 22.59 1.67
CA ASP A 79 -31.49 22.80 2.97
C ASP A 79 -31.84 21.48 3.66
N THR A 80 -31.06 21.08 4.66
CA THR A 80 -31.60 20.28 5.77
C THR A 80 -30.93 20.70 7.08
N THR A 81 -31.75 21.25 7.99
CA THR A 81 -31.44 21.36 9.41
C THR A 81 -31.40 19.95 9.99
N ASP A 82 -30.25 19.30 9.92
CA ASP A 82 -29.98 18.04 10.61
C ASP A 82 -28.88 18.29 11.65
N ASP A 83 -29.02 17.66 12.81
CA ASP A 83 -28.18 17.87 13.99
C ASP A 83 -26.67 17.90 13.66
N ASP A 84 -25.90 18.79 14.30
CA ASP A 84 -24.45 18.97 14.14
C ASP A 84 -23.70 17.70 14.62
N ILE A 85 -23.71 16.63 13.81
CA ILE A 85 -23.01 15.37 14.11
C ILE A 85 -21.51 15.63 13.93
N THR A 86 -20.88 16.02 15.04
CA THR A 86 -19.42 16.14 15.12
C THR A 86 -18.82 14.74 15.22
N TYR A 87 -18.11 14.28 14.19
CA TYR A 87 -17.34 13.04 14.26
C TYR A 87 -15.93 13.32 14.81
N ASP A 88 -15.52 12.55 15.80
CA ASP A 88 -14.14 12.55 16.28
C ASP A 88 -13.20 12.13 15.14
N ASP A 89 -12.18 12.93 14.82
CA ASP A 89 -11.17 12.52 13.84
C ASP A 89 -10.21 11.50 14.46
N ILE A 90 -10.67 10.25 14.49
CA ILE A 90 -9.95 9.09 15.02
C ILE A 90 -8.58 8.96 14.34
N THR A 91 -8.50 9.25 13.04
CA THR A 91 -7.27 9.12 12.25
C THR A 91 -6.25 10.18 12.63
N TYR A 92 -6.70 11.42 12.80
CA TYR A 92 -5.84 12.53 13.25
C TYR A 92 -5.32 12.29 14.67
N ARG A 93 -6.18 11.86 15.60
CA ARG A 93 -5.78 11.57 16.99
C ARG A 93 -4.81 10.38 17.07
N ASP A 94 -5.09 9.30 16.34
CA ASP A 94 -4.19 8.14 16.27
C ASP A 94 -2.82 8.52 15.72
N SER A 95 -2.80 9.22 14.58
CA SER A 95 -1.56 9.66 13.94
C SER A 95 -0.79 10.66 14.81
N GLY A 96 -1.51 11.58 15.47
CA GLY A 96 -0.95 12.55 16.41
C GLY A 96 -0.30 11.88 17.62
N CYS A 97 -0.97 10.91 18.24
CA CYS A 97 -0.42 10.16 19.38
C CYS A 97 0.85 9.39 18.98
N LYS A 98 0.82 8.69 17.84
CA LYS A 98 1.99 7.99 17.31
C LYS A 98 3.14 8.94 16.98
N TYR A 99 2.85 10.08 16.36
CA TYR A 99 3.89 11.06 16.08
C TYR A 99 4.45 11.71 17.36
N LEU A 100 3.63 11.96 18.38
CA LEU A 100 4.10 12.45 19.67
C LEU A 100 5.12 11.50 20.29
N PHE A 101 4.89 10.18 20.20
CA PHE A 101 5.89 9.19 20.60
C PHE A 101 7.21 9.40 19.86
N TYR A 102 7.17 9.50 18.52
CA TYR A 102 8.35 9.74 17.72
C TYR A 102 9.07 11.04 18.13
N TRP A 103 8.33 12.12 18.35
CA TRP A 103 8.89 13.40 18.75
C TRP A 103 9.59 13.32 20.10
N LEU A 104 8.98 12.66 21.10
CA LEU A 104 9.61 12.39 22.39
C LEU A 104 10.87 11.51 22.24
N TYR A 105 10.83 10.50 21.37
CA TYR A 105 11.98 9.65 21.08
C TYR A 105 13.20 10.47 20.63
N THR A 106 13.00 11.55 19.87
CA THR A 106 14.11 12.44 19.46
C THR A 106 14.76 13.23 20.61
N HIS A 107 14.14 13.23 21.79
CA HIS A 107 14.61 13.93 22.98
C HIS A 107 15.08 13.00 24.10
N VAL A 108 14.96 11.68 23.92
CA VAL A 108 15.42 10.66 24.87
C VAL A 108 16.85 10.26 24.56
N LYS A 109 17.60 9.84 25.60
CA LYS A 109 18.96 9.32 25.46
C LYS A 109 18.99 8.14 24.48
N ASN A 110 19.93 8.20 23.53
CA ASN A 110 20.11 7.17 22.52
C ASN A 110 20.90 5.98 23.09
N ASP A 111 20.23 5.13 23.84
CA ASP A 111 20.74 3.86 24.39
C ASP A 111 19.83 2.68 23.98
N GLU A 112 20.23 1.44 24.31
CA GLU A 112 19.45 0.23 24.01
C GLU A 112 18.03 0.26 24.60
N GLN A 113 17.78 1.13 25.58
CA GLN A 113 16.50 1.26 26.26
C GLN A 113 15.69 2.48 25.76
N ALA A 114 16.14 3.16 24.71
CA ALA A 114 15.52 4.39 24.21
C ALA A 114 14.00 4.24 23.95
N TYR A 115 13.56 3.15 23.34
CA TYR A 115 12.13 2.90 23.07
C TYR A 115 11.30 2.77 24.35
N LYS A 116 11.75 1.95 25.29
CA LYS A 116 11.08 1.76 26.60
C LYS A 116 11.12 3.03 27.46
N ASN A 117 12.24 3.74 27.45
CA ASN A 117 12.39 5.02 28.14
C ASN A 117 11.44 6.07 27.56
N THR A 118 11.29 6.11 26.23
CA THR A 118 10.33 6.98 25.55
C THR A 118 8.89 6.62 25.92
N LEU A 119 8.52 5.34 25.94
CA LEU A 119 7.18 4.92 26.38
C LEU A 119 6.89 5.34 27.84
N THR A 120 7.89 5.20 28.71
CA THR A 120 7.79 5.59 30.12
C THR A 120 7.57 7.10 30.25
N LEU A 121 8.38 7.88 29.55
CA LEU A 121 8.26 9.34 29.48
C LEU A 121 6.89 9.77 28.92
N TYR A 122 6.44 9.14 27.85
CA TYR A 122 5.13 9.40 27.25
C TYR A 122 4.03 9.21 28.30
N LYS A 123 3.99 8.04 28.97
CA LYS A 123 2.96 7.73 29.96
C LYS A 123 2.96 8.68 31.15
N GLN A 124 4.14 9.13 31.60
CA GLN A 124 4.26 10.16 32.64
C GLN A 124 3.64 11.49 32.20
N LEU A 125 3.99 11.97 31.01
CA LEU A 125 3.45 13.23 30.48
C LEU A 125 1.94 13.15 30.21
N TYR A 126 1.47 12.00 29.73
CA TYR A 126 0.04 11.75 29.56
C TYR A 126 -0.70 11.76 30.90
N GLY A 127 -0.14 11.15 31.96
CA GLY A 127 -0.72 11.21 33.30
C GLY A 127 -0.90 12.63 33.83
N ILE A 128 0.07 13.51 33.59
CA ILE A 128 -0.03 14.94 33.95
C ILE A 128 -1.19 15.61 33.18
N TYR A 129 -1.35 15.30 31.90
CA TYR A 129 -2.46 15.83 31.09
C TYR A 129 -3.83 15.34 31.59
N ASP A 130 -3.96 14.04 31.82
CA ASP A 130 -5.19 13.34 32.21
C ASP A 130 -5.72 13.83 33.58
N GLU A 131 -4.82 13.96 34.57
CA GLU A 131 -5.15 14.49 35.91
C GLU A 131 -5.73 15.91 35.88
N GLN A 132 -5.34 16.73 34.91
CA GLN A 132 -5.74 18.14 34.84
C GLN A 132 -7.07 18.37 34.12
N HIS A 133 -7.49 17.45 33.25
CA HIS A 133 -8.60 17.70 32.33
C HIS A 133 -9.84 16.83 32.58
N ASP A 134 -9.83 15.99 33.63
CA ASP A 134 -10.91 15.02 33.94
C ASP A 134 -11.35 14.24 32.69
N ASP A 135 -10.37 14.02 31.80
CA ASP A 135 -10.60 13.41 30.50
C ASP A 135 -10.56 11.91 30.70
N SER A 136 -11.67 11.25 30.38
CA SER A 136 -11.96 9.81 30.55
C SER A 136 -11.01 8.81 29.85
N GLY A 137 -9.70 9.04 29.84
CA GLY A 137 -8.74 8.15 29.19
C GLY A 137 -8.86 8.18 27.67
N ILE A 138 -9.27 9.31 27.08
CA ILE A 138 -9.62 9.40 25.65
C ILE A 138 -8.47 8.94 24.73
N PHE A 139 -7.22 9.14 25.18
CA PHE A 139 -6.03 8.76 24.43
C PHE A 139 -5.49 7.37 24.79
N ASN A 140 -5.98 6.70 25.84
CA ASN A 140 -5.53 5.36 26.25
C ASN A 140 -5.62 4.37 25.09
N LYS A 141 -6.71 4.41 24.30
CA LYS A 141 -6.91 3.53 23.15
C LYS A 141 -5.82 3.67 22.06
N TYR A 142 -5.13 4.80 21.98
CA TYR A 142 -4.03 5.00 21.03
C TYR A 142 -2.68 4.70 21.70
N ILE A 143 -2.52 5.08 22.96
CA ILE A 143 -1.27 4.94 23.72
C ILE A 143 -0.99 3.47 24.05
N ASP A 144 -2.01 2.72 24.47
CA ASP A 144 -1.84 1.34 24.93
C ASP A 144 -1.57 0.35 23.79
N VAL A 145 -1.92 0.71 22.55
CA VAL A 145 -1.64 -0.10 21.35
C VAL A 145 -0.18 0.01 20.92
N MET A 146 0.54 1.05 21.36
CA MET A 146 1.97 1.23 21.06
C MET A 146 2.82 0.27 21.88
N ASN A 147 3.28 -0.81 21.24
CA ASN A 147 4.28 -1.72 21.77
C ASN A 147 5.65 -1.49 21.10
N GLU A 148 6.70 -2.10 21.66
CA GLU A 148 8.10 -1.91 21.22
C GLU A 148 8.34 -2.23 19.74
N HIS A 149 7.72 -3.28 19.21
CA HIS A 149 7.85 -3.64 17.80
C HIS A 149 7.21 -2.57 16.90
N THR A 150 5.99 -2.15 17.20
CA THR A 150 5.28 -1.12 16.39
C THR A 150 6.00 0.22 16.44
N ILE A 151 6.47 0.67 17.61
CA ILE A 151 7.17 1.96 17.71
C ILE A 151 8.55 1.93 17.05
N GLU A 152 9.26 0.80 17.05
CA GLU A 152 10.52 0.66 16.32
C GLU A 152 10.32 0.89 14.82
N LYS A 153 9.31 0.24 14.23
CA LYS A 153 8.96 0.41 12.81
C LYS A 153 8.50 1.82 12.49
N LEU A 154 7.69 2.43 13.37
CA LEU A 154 7.27 3.82 13.23
C LEU A 154 8.47 4.77 13.21
N VAL A 155 9.45 4.59 14.11
CA VAL A 155 10.67 5.40 14.14
C VAL A 155 11.49 5.21 12.86
N LYS A 156 11.67 3.96 12.41
CA LYS A 156 12.36 3.63 11.15
C LYS A 156 11.75 4.36 9.95
N LEU A 157 10.42 4.27 9.80
CA LEU A 157 9.68 4.90 8.70
C LEU A 157 9.72 6.43 8.81
N THR A 158 9.51 6.98 10.00
CA THR A 158 9.50 8.44 10.19
C THR A 158 10.87 9.05 9.91
N ASN A 159 11.96 8.40 10.31
CA ASN A 159 13.32 8.80 9.95
C ASN A 159 13.57 8.73 8.44
N LEU A 160 13.01 7.73 7.76
CA LEU A 160 13.10 7.61 6.30
C LEU A 160 12.40 8.77 5.60
N TYR A 161 11.18 9.11 6.03
CA TYR A 161 10.45 10.29 5.52
C TYR A 161 11.17 11.61 5.83
N ASN A 162 11.74 11.77 7.02
CA ASN A 162 12.52 12.96 7.36
C ASN A 162 13.75 13.12 6.47
N SER A 163 14.41 12.00 6.11
CA SER A 163 15.54 12.00 5.19
C SER A 163 15.11 12.37 3.77
N LEU A 164 13.95 11.89 3.32
CA LEU A 164 13.33 12.28 2.05
C LEU A 164 13.00 13.78 2.03
N ASP A 165 12.36 14.29 3.08
CA ASP A 165 11.96 15.69 3.15
C ASP A 165 13.21 16.61 3.21
N LYS A 166 14.25 16.22 3.95
CA LYS A 166 15.55 16.93 3.93
C LYS A 166 16.16 16.95 2.53
N PHE A 167 16.21 15.78 1.87
CA PHE A 167 16.71 15.67 0.50
C PHE A 167 15.90 16.53 -0.48
N PHE A 168 14.58 16.58 -0.31
CA PHE A 168 13.71 17.47 -1.08
C PHE A 168 14.11 18.94 -0.87
N THR A 169 14.11 19.41 0.38
CA THR A 169 14.37 20.82 0.71
C THR A 169 15.74 21.28 0.23
N GLU A 170 16.77 20.43 0.34
CA GLU A 170 18.12 20.76 -0.09
C GLU A 170 18.27 20.84 -1.61
N ASN A 171 17.37 20.23 -2.38
CA ASN A 171 17.49 20.10 -3.84
C ASN A 171 16.34 20.76 -4.62
N GLU A 172 15.30 21.28 -3.95
CA GLU A 172 14.14 21.93 -4.57
C GLU A 172 14.53 23.09 -5.50
N ASN A 173 15.56 23.86 -5.13
CA ASN A 173 16.01 25.04 -5.88
C ASN A 173 17.27 24.82 -6.74
N LYS A 174 17.86 23.61 -6.71
CA LYS A 174 19.08 23.34 -7.45
C LYS A 174 18.75 23.05 -8.92
N LYS A 175 19.30 23.87 -9.82
CA LYS A 175 19.14 23.72 -11.28
C LYS A 175 20.07 22.65 -11.87
N GLU A 176 21.02 22.15 -11.10
CA GLU A 176 21.99 21.17 -11.57
C GLU A 176 21.45 19.74 -11.48
N LYS A 177 21.62 19.01 -12.58
CA LYS A 177 21.17 17.63 -12.82
C LYS A 177 21.83 16.58 -11.90
N GLU A 178 22.72 16.97 -10.98
CA GLU A 178 23.69 16.02 -10.42
C GLU A 178 23.18 15.18 -9.25
N VAL A 179 22.17 15.60 -8.48
CA VAL A 179 21.77 14.87 -7.27
C VAL A 179 20.41 14.20 -7.41
N CYS A 180 20.35 13.09 -8.15
CA CYS A 180 19.13 12.27 -8.29
C CYS A 180 19.07 11.08 -7.32
N LYS A 181 20.05 10.94 -6.41
CA LYS A 181 20.16 9.83 -5.45
C LYS A 181 20.25 10.38 -4.03
N GLY A 182 19.31 9.96 -3.17
CA GLY A 182 19.37 10.23 -1.73
C GLY A 182 20.30 9.25 -1.01
N ASP A 183 20.78 9.64 0.17
CA ASP A 183 21.56 8.79 1.08
C ASP A 183 20.71 7.71 1.77
N PHE A 184 19.40 7.93 1.89
CA PHE A 184 18.43 7.01 2.49
C PHE A 184 18.06 5.80 1.62
N ILE A 185 18.58 5.69 0.39
CA ILE A 185 18.22 4.63 -0.56
C ILE A 185 18.66 3.25 -0.06
N ASP A 186 19.86 3.15 0.53
CA ASP A 186 20.34 1.89 1.09
C ASP A 186 19.50 1.45 2.29
N LEU A 187 19.05 2.41 3.09
CA LEU A 187 18.14 2.17 4.22
C LEU A 187 16.76 1.68 3.73
N TYR A 188 16.21 2.29 2.70
CA TYR A 188 14.97 1.83 2.07
C TYR A 188 15.10 0.38 1.56
N ASN A 189 16.21 0.04 0.89
CA ASN A 189 16.44 -1.32 0.39
C ASN A 189 16.56 -2.34 1.54
N TYR A 190 17.20 -1.96 2.64
CA TYR A 190 17.24 -2.78 3.85
C TYR A 190 15.83 -3.00 4.44
N TYR A 191 15.02 -1.95 4.50
CA TYR A 191 13.63 -2.07 4.98
C TYR A 191 12.74 -2.91 4.05
N ILE A 192 12.98 -2.91 2.74
CA ILE A 192 12.32 -3.86 1.82
C ILE A 192 12.68 -5.31 2.20
N TYR A 193 13.97 -5.59 2.45
CA TYR A 193 14.39 -6.93 2.88
C TYR A 193 13.70 -7.33 4.19
N GLU A 194 13.64 -6.42 5.16
CA GLU A 194 12.96 -6.61 6.44
C GLU A 194 11.44 -6.86 6.25
N CYS A 195 10.80 -6.08 5.40
CA CYS A 195 9.39 -6.24 5.03
C CYS A 195 9.13 -7.63 4.41
N ARG A 196 9.93 -8.06 3.43
CA ARG A 196 9.72 -9.33 2.71
C ARG A 196 9.91 -10.56 3.57
N ASN A 197 10.73 -10.46 4.62
CA ASN A 197 10.98 -11.56 5.56
C ASN A 197 10.16 -11.43 6.86
N GLY A 198 9.37 -10.37 6.99
CA GLY A 198 8.51 -10.12 8.13
C GLY A 198 7.04 -10.41 7.85
N TYR A 199 6.22 -10.24 8.89
CA TYR A 199 4.76 -10.40 8.82
C TYR A 199 4.01 -9.07 9.02
N ASP A 200 4.74 -7.96 9.06
CA ASP A 200 4.18 -6.62 9.22
C ASP A 200 3.82 -6.04 7.84
N TYR A 201 2.62 -6.38 7.38
CA TYR A 201 2.11 -5.93 6.08
C TYR A 201 1.91 -4.41 6.03
N ASP A 202 1.55 -3.79 7.15
CA ASP A 202 1.40 -2.33 7.24
C ASP A 202 2.74 -1.63 7.06
N PHE A 203 3.84 -2.20 7.59
CA PHE A 203 5.19 -1.69 7.36
C PHE A 203 5.56 -1.79 5.88
N CYS A 204 5.24 -2.91 5.24
CA CYS A 204 5.42 -3.08 3.80
C CYS A 204 4.61 -2.08 2.97
N ASP A 205 3.36 -1.87 3.33
CA ASP A 205 2.46 -0.95 2.63
C ASP A 205 2.90 0.50 2.82
N GLU A 206 3.44 0.86 3.98
CA GLU A 206 3.99 2.20 4.21
C GLU A 206 5.27 2.43 3.38
N LEU A 207 6.09 1.38 3.15
CA LEU A 207 7.20 1.46 2.20
C LEU A 207 6.72 1.65 0.75
N LYS A 208 5.52 1.18 0.38
CA LYS A 208 4.92 1.44 -0.94
C LYS A 208 4.50 2.90 -1.04
N ASN A 209 3.87 3.44 0.00
CA ASN A 209 3.54 4.88 0.10
C ASN A 209 4.82 5.73 -0.05
N PHE A 210 5.87 5.40 0.69
CA PHE A 210 7.17 6.08 0.63
C PHE A 210 7.75 6.06 -0.79
N ARG A 211 7.82 4.85 -1.38
CA ARG A 211 8.29 4.65 -2.75
C ARG A 211 7.56 5.55 -3.73
N LYS A 212 6.23 5.62 -3.59
CA LYS A 212 5.39 6.42 -4.47
C LYS A 212 5.70 7.91 -4.33
N LYS A 213 5.76 8.43 -3.10
CA LYS A 213 6.11 9.83 -2.81
C LYS A 213 7.48 10.18 -3.41
N TYR A 214 8.50 9.35 -3.18
CA TYR A 214 9.84 9.55 -3.74
C TYR A 214 9.85 9.50 -5.27
N ASN A 215 9.26 8.47 -5.89
CA ASN A 215 9.26 8.32 -7.34
C ASN A 215 8.55 9.46 -8.05
N SER A 216 7.45 9.96 -7.47
CA SER A 216 6.78 11.16 -7.97
C SER A 216 7.69 12.38 -7.90
N PHE A 217 8.42 12.55 -6.79
CA PHE A 217 9.37 13.66 -6.66
C PHE A 217 10.51 13.59 -7.68
N ILE A 218 11.18 12.44 -7.79
CA ILE A 218 12.26 12.18 -8.74
C ILE A 218 11.82 12.44 -10.18
N LYS A 219 10.63 11.96 -10.57
CA LYS A 219 10.14 12.07 -11.95
C LYS A 219 9.67 13.48 -12.29
N TYR A 220 8.86 14.10 -11.43
CA TYR A 220 8.11 15.31 -11.80
C TYR A 220 8.77 16.60 -11.31
N ALA A 221 9.37 16.60 -10.13
CA ALA A 221 10.01 17.80 -9.58
C ALA A 221 11.48 17.88 -9.99
N MET A 222 12.26 16.81 -9.76
CA MET A 222 13.69 16.80 -10.11
C MET A 222 13.96 16.47 -11.58
N LYS A 223 13.00 15.86 -12.29
CA LYS A 223 13.11 15.44 -13.70
C LYS A 223 14.32 14.53 -13.96
N CYS A 224 14.57 13.63 -13.02
CA CYS A 224 15.63 12.63 -13.10
C CYS A 224 15.23 11.47 -14.03
N GLU A 225 16.24 10.75 -14.52
CA GLU A 225 16.05 9.54 -15.33
C GLU A 225 15.42 8.39 -14.51
N GLU A 226 14.74 7.47 -15.21
CA GLU A 226 14.03 6.35 -14.58
C GLU A 226 14.92 5.40 -13.75
N LYS A 227 16.22 5.36 -14.04
CA LYS A 227 17.20 4.55 -13.30
C LYS A 227 17.32 4.94 -11.81
N TYR A 228 16.85 6.13 -11.44
CA TYR A 228 16.85 6.62 -10.07
C TYR A 228 15.55 6.29 -9.31
N LEU A 229 14.57 5.68 -9.97
CA LEU A 229 13.35 5.24 -9.29
C LEU A 229 13.63 4.07 -8.35
N LEU A 230 12.93 4.05 -7.23
CA LEU A 230 13.04 2.98 -6.25
C LEU A 230 12.44 1.66 -6.77
N PRO A 231 13.08 0.51 -6.45
CA PRO A 231 12.54 -0.81 -6.77
C PRO A 231 11.17 -1.03 -6.09
N PRO A 232 10.32 -1.92 -6.63
CA PRO A 232 9.06 -2.27 -5.98
C PRO A 232 9.30 -2.98 -4.63
N VAL A 233 8.34 -2.83 -3.71
CA VAL A 233 8.39 -3.46 -2.39
C VAL A 233 8.09 -4.95 -2.52
N GLU A 234 7.16 -5.32 -3.40
CA GLU A 234 6.83 -6.71 -3.69
C GLU A 234 8.08 -7.48 -4.13
N GLY A 235 8.29 -8.64 -3.52
CA GLY A 235 9.31 -9.57 -4.00
C GLY A 235 8.88 -10.14 -5.34
N PHE A 236 9.74 -10.04 -6.35
CA PHE A 236 9.58 -10.86 -7.55
C PHE A 236 9.84 -12.31 -7.14
N ASN A 237 8.76 -13.08 -6.92
CA ASN A 237 8.85 -14.52 -6.70
C ASN A 237 9.27 -15.19 -8.01
N ILE A 238 10.57 -15.22 -8.31
CA ILE A 238 11.12 -15.87 -9.52
C ILE A 238 10.57 -17.29 -9.64
N VAL A 239 10.46 -18.02 -8.52
CA VAL A 239 9.88 -19.38 -8.48
C VAL A 239 8.40 -19.38 -8.84
N GLY A 240 7.58 -18.50 -8.27
CA GLY A 240 6.14 -18.46 -8.54
C GLY A 240 5.79 -17.93 -9.93
N THR A 241 6.54 -16.94 -10.41
CA THR A 241 6.26 -16.21 -11.65
C THR A 241 6.90 -16.86 -12.88
N THR A 242 8.01 -17.59 -12.71
CA THR A 242 8.65 -18.31 -13.83
C THR A 242 8.52 -19.83 -13.67
N VAL A 243 8.88 -20.41 -12.53
CA VAL A 243 8.93 -21.87 -12.41
C VAL A 243 7.55 -22.51 -12.49
N ILE A 244 6.51 -21.92 -11.89
CA ILE A 244 5.14 -22.49 -11.95
C ILE A 244 4.58 -22.53 -13.38
N PRO A 245 4.50 -21.42 -14.15
CA PRO A 245 3.99 -21.48 -15.52
C PRO A 245 4.86 -22.35 -16.43
N PHE A 246 6.19 -22.30 -16.34
CA PHE A 246 7.05 -23.18 -17.15
C PHE A 246 6.88 -24.66 -16.79
N SER A 247 6.70 -25.00 -15.51
CA SER A 247 6.44 -26.37 -15.08
C SER A 247 5.06 -26.86 -15.54
N LEU A 248 4.03 -26.03 -15.42
CA LEU A 248 2.67 -26.36 -15.89
C LEU A 248 2.63 -26.54 -17.40
N ILE A 249 3.26 -25.66 -18.17
CA ILE A 249 3.37 -25.78 -19.64
C ILE A 249 4.12 -27.06 -20.03
N SER A 250 5.21 -27.37 -19.33
CA SER A 250 6.01 -28.58 -19.59
C SER A 250 5.23 -29.86 -19.28
N VAL A 251 4.60 -29.94 -18.11
CA VAL A 251 3.79 -31.09 -17.68
C VAL A 251 2.58 -31.29 -18.59
N THR A 252 1.86 -30.21 -18.93
CA THR A 252 0.72 -30.30 -19.85
C THR A 252 1.16 -30.72 -21.26
N SER A 253 2.28 -30.22 -21.77
CA SER A 253 2.81 -30.62 -23.09
C SER A 253 3.20 -32.09 -23.16
N LEU A 254 3.61 -32.71 -22.04
CA LEU A 254 3.92 -34.13 -21.97
C LEU A 254 2.66 -35.00 -21.84
N ILE A 255 1.68 -34.56 -21.05
CA ILE A 255 0.48 -35.34 -20.74
C ILE A 255 -0.55 -35.25 -21.88
N LEU A 256 -0.72 -34.09 -22.52
CA LEU A 256 -1.74 -33.86 -23.56
C LEU A 256 -1.63 -34.82 -24.77
N PRO A 257 -0.45 -35.11 -25.35
CA PRO A 257 -0.32 -36.06 -26.45
C PRO A 257 -0.65 -37.49 -26.03
N ILE A 258 -0.31 -37.87 -24.79
CA ILE A 258 -0.59 -39.19 -24.23
C ILE A 258 -2.11 -39.35 -24.05
N LEU A 259 -2.78 -38.36 -23.45
CA LEU A 259 -4.24 -38.38 -23.30
C LEU A 259 -4.96 -38.32 -24.66
N TYR A 260 -4.43 -37.56 -25.63
CA TYR A 260 -4.96 -37.52 -26.98
C TYR A 260 -4.88 -38.88 -27.69
N LYS A 261 -3.80 -39.64 -27.48
CA LYS A 261 -3.61 -40.94 -28.14
C LYS A 261 -4.31 -42.09 -27.41
N PHE A 262 -4.32 -42.08 -26.08
CA PHE A 262 -4.68 -43.25 -25.25
C PHE A 262 -5.98 -43.09 -24.47
N THR A 263 -6.68 -41.96 -24.58
CA THR A 263 -7.98 -41.73 -23.92
C THR A 263 -9.08 -41.47 -24.96
N ALA A 264 -10.35 -41.67 -24.56
CA ALA A 264 -11.53 -41.40 -25.39
C ALA A 264 -11.64 -39.95 -25.89
N LEU A 265 -10.83 -39.03 -25.33
CA LEU A 265 -10.68 -37.64 -25.77
C LEU A 265 -10.14 -37.49 -27.19
N GLY A 266 -9.25 -38.36 -27.65
CA GLY A 266 -8.69 -38.31 -29.01
C GLY A 266 -9.71 -38.54 -30.11
N PRO A 267 -10.45 -39.66 -30.08
CA PRO A 267 -11.58 -39.89 -30.99
C PRO A 267 -12.68 -38.81 -30.88
N TRP A 268 -12.98 -38.34 -29.66
CA TRP A 268 -13.98 -37.30 -29.42
C TRP A 268 -13.59 -35.93 -30.02
N MET A 269 -12.33 -35.49 -29.86
CA MET A 269 -11.81 -34.27 -30.48
C MET A 269 -11.72 -34.40 -32.00
N ARG A 270 -11.28 -35.55 -32.54
CA ARG A 270 -11.28 -35.80 -34.00
C ARG A 270 -12.69 -35.71 -34.58
N ARG A 271 -13.70 -36.20 -33.86
CA ARG A 271 -15.12 -36.07 -34.25
C ARG A 271 -15.56 -34.61 -34.25
N LEU A 272 -15.20 -33.81 -33.23
CA LEU A 272 -15.53 -32.37 -33.18
C LEU A 272 -14.87 -31.59 -34.31
N ILE A 273 -13.58 -31.80 -34.56
CA ILE A 273 -12.82 -31.13 -35.64
C ILE A 273 -13.34 -31.58 -37.02
N GLY A 274 -13.61 -32.87 -37.20
CA GLY A 274 -14.19 -33.42 -38.43
C GLY A 274 -15.60 -32.86 -38.72
N LYS A 275 -16.40 -32.60 -37.67
CA LYS A 275 -17.73 -31.99 -37.82
C LYS A 275 -17.64 -30.56 -38.40
N ASN A 276 -16.65 -29.77 -38.00
CA ASN A 276 -16.41 -28.45 -38.59
C ASN A 276 -15.82 -28.52 -40.01
N LYS A 277 -15.01 -29.54 -40.32
CA LYS A 277 -14.44 -29.71 -41.67
C LYS A 277 -15.51 -30.05 -42.71
N ASN A 278 -16.49 -30.88 -42.35
CA ASN A 278 -17.63 -31.20 -43.22
C ASN A 278 -18.55 -29.98 -43.43
N ILE A 279 -18.72 -29.12 -42.43
CA ILE A 279 -19.45 -27.85 -42.57
C ILE A 279 -18.75 -26.94 -43.59
N TRP A 280 -17.42 -26.85 -43.56
CA TRP A 280 -16.67 -26.03 -44.52
C TRP A 280 -16.67 -26.60 -45.95
N GLN A 281 -16.64 -27.93 -46.10
CA GLN A 281 -16.78 -28.57 -47.42
C GLN A 281 -18.18 -28.34 -48.01
N ASN A 282 -19.25 -28.40 -47.19
CA ASN A 282 -20.61 -28.13 -47.66
C ASN A 282 -20.83 -26.65 -48.04
N ILE A 283 -20.15 -25.70 -47.39
CA ILE A 283 -20.19 -24.27 -47.77
C ILE A 283 -19.54 -24.04 -49.14
N ASN A 284 -18.50 -24.81 -49.50
CA ASN A 284 -17.85 -24.70 -50.80
C ASN A 284 -18.61 -25.45 -51.92
N GLU A 285 -19.39 -26.48 -51.61
CA GLU A 285 -20.26 -27.17 -52.59
C GLU A 285 -21.46 -26.31 -53.02
N GLU A 286 -21.97 -25.44 -52.14
CA GLU A 286 -23.12 -24.58 -52.43
C GLU A 286 -22.79 -23.41 -53.39
N THR A 287 -21.52 -23.22 -53.75
CA THR A 287 -21.07 -22.11 -54.64
C THR A 287 -20.97 -22.49 -56.13
N ASN A 288 -21.22 -23.76 -56.52
CA ASN A 288 -21.07 -24.19 -57.93
C ASN A 288 -22.37 -24.36 -58.72
N ASN A 289 -23.51 -23.86 -58.21
CA ASN A 289 -24.77 -23.81 -58.98
C ASN A 289 -24.90 -22.51 -59.78
N SER A 290 -23.95 -22.25 -60.68
CA SER A 290 -24.23 -21.45 -61.89
C SER A 290 -23.11 -21.65 -62.91
N LEU A 291 -23.34 -22.49 -63.92
CA LEU A 291 -23.19 -22.15 -65.34
C LEU A 291 -23.39 -23.42 -66.20
N ASN A 292 -24.34 -23.29 -67.13
CA ASN A 292 -24.78 -24.22 -68.18
C ASN A 292 -23.69 -25.13 -68.75
N THR A 293 -24.04 -26.38 -69.09
CA THR A 293 -24.41 -26.76 -70.48
C THR A 293 -24.86 -28.21 -70.53
N TYR A 294 -26.01 -28.44 -71.16
CA TYR A 294 -26.43 -29.75 -71.65
C TYR A 294 -25.52 -30.14 -72.80
N GLU A 295 -24.88 -31.31 -72.72
CA GLU A 295 -24.60 -32.11 -73.90
C GLU A 295 -24.46 -33.60 -73.54
N ILE A 296 -25.12 -34.39 -74.37
CA ILE A 296 -25.30 -35.84 -74.37
C ILE A 296 -23.96 -36.56 -74.52
N GLY A 297 -23.77 -37.66 -73.78
CA GLY A 297 -22.64 -38.57 -74.00
C GLY A 297 -22.85 -39.90 -73.28
N GLU A 298 -23.04 -40.94 -74.06
CA GLU A 298 -23.52 -42.27 -73.73
C GLU A 298 -22.63 -43.11 -72.78
N ASP A 299 -23.34 -43.93 -72.00
CA ASP A 299 -23.16 -45.37 -71.85
C ASP A 299 -22.20 -46.05 -70.84
N ASN A 300 -22.86 -46.99 -70.15
CA ASN A 300 -22.44 -48.30 -69.65
C ASN A 300 -21.80 -48.40 -68.26
N PHE A 301 -22.66 -48.23 -67.23
CA PHE A 301 -22.45 -48.87 -65.92
C PHE A 301 -22.98 -50.31 -65.93
N ASN A 302 -22.06 -51.27 -65.92
CA ASN A 302 -22.33 -52.68 -65.66
C ASN A 302 -22.68 -52.89 -64.17
N MET A 303 -23.98 -53.01 -63.92
CA MET A 303 -24.69 -53.96 -63.06
C MET A 303 -23.99 -54.50 -61.79
N GLY A 304 -24.65 -54.27 -60.66
CA GLY A 304 -24.56 -55.06 -59.45
C GLY A 304 -25.87 -54.92 -58.66
N ASP A 305 -26.89 -55.68 -59.08
CA ASP A 305 -28.23 -55.69 -58.50
C ASP A 305 -28.23 -56.11 -57.03
N TYR A 306 -28.83 -55.27 -56.17
CA TYR A 306 -29.35 -55.70 -54.88
C TYR A 306 -30.78 -55.16 -54.70
N ASN A 307 -31.76 -56.05 -54.85
CA ASN A 307 -33.18 -55.78 -54.62
C ASN A 307 -33.48 -55.70 -53.12
N ILE A 308 -34.00 -54.56 -52.65
CA ILE A 308 -34.62 -54.44 -51.32
C ILE A 308 -36.13 -54.38 -51.53
N ALA A 309 -36.81 -55.46 -51.18
CA ALA A 309 -38.26 -55.55 -51.20
C ALA A 309 -38.86 -54.80 -49.99
N TYR A 310 -39.76 -53.85 -50.27
CA TYR A 310 -40.63 -53.23 -49.29
C TYR A 310 -41.85 -54.12 -49.05
N ASN A 311 -42.20 -54.37 -47.79
CA ASN A 311 -43.54 -54.80 -47.42
C ASN A 311 -44.05 -53.89 -46.29
N SER A 312 -45.14 -53.18 -46.56
CA SER A 312 -46.05 -52.64 -45.57
C SER A 312 -47.45 -52.75 -46.17
N SER A 313 -48.36 -53.34 -45.39
CA SER A 313 -49.78 -53.48 -45.71
C SER A 313 -50.53 -52.16 -45.72
#